data_AF-A0A8D3CR57-F1
#
_entry.id   AF-A0A8D3CR57-F1
#
_cell.length_a   1.000
_cell.length_b   1.000
_cell.length_c   1.000
_cell.angle_alpha   90.00
_cell.angle_beta   90.00
_cell.angle_gamma   90.00
#
_symmetry.space_group_name_H-M   'P 1'
#
loop_
_entity.id
_entity.type
_entity.pdbx_description
1 polymer ?
#
loop_
_entity_poly.entity_id
_entity_poly.type
_entity_poly.pdbx_seq_one_letter_code
_entity_poly.pdbx_strand_id
1 'polypeptide(L)'
;MAQWGEMLRLDLVQGRLSQLYERKFPRHIRHCLSFCIETSSAVLYMLFRRLTQLCSVSQRHFQDEPQNLARILSGLLCCCFFLCIFNVCHVFCVFYLQMVLVEILNILKQAEQIVAVLTDVELPEWKRRQQKACVGGPVDTSLDHLQKWFTTVAEVLLQVRQLLQKLQEQSKKYNSADASGLPGEPETFALSLLTKLLANALVVEKQPVMPSIPQRPLILKTSVRFTAAVRFLANLPEFKCLLKVKPRICLLLRTYHVRCYDIGGSSRKMVERQLTECLFLLLAQASSLPVVVVSSTNQIPSAWAALMWCSMLSSSEPRNLLLFADPPPLSWQQLSQVLSWQFLSVGQRGLNENQLSMLRDKIVGDFFSDDPNGLIHWSQFKVCSESAWIWIEGILDLIKRHLVDLWRDGCIMGFVSRKTTQVLLREKVTGTFLLRFSESNKEGAITFSWVEHLNGEAHVHAVDPYTKKDLLALSLPDIIYLYSLRAQGNVTRNPLLYLYPDIHRDAAFGRYFNSAPKTDVSGYIDRKLVPFSV
;
A
#
# COMPACT_ATOMS: atom_id res chain seq x y z
N MET A 1 -18.07 7.53 60.58
CA MET A 1 -17.56 8.92 60.61
C MET A 1 -17.06 9.25 59.22
N ALA A 2 -17.32 10.45 58.71
CA ALA A 2 -16.81 10.89 57.41
C ALA A 2 -15.27 10.97 57.45
N GLN A 3 -14.58 10.53 56.40
CA GLN A 3 -13.14 10.64 56.15
C GLN A 3 -12.63 12.08 56.35
N TRP A 4 -13.47 13.08 56.07
CA TRP A 4 -13.20 14.49 56.36
C TRP A 4 -12.96 14.79 57.86
N GLY A 5 -13.68 14.12 58.75
CA GLY A 5 -13.55 14.28 60.20
C GLY A 5 -12.24 13.71 60.75
N GLU A 6 -11.71 12.65 60.13
CA GLU A 6 -10.38 12.12 60.44
C GLU A 6 -9.26 13.00 59.87
N MET A 7 -9.43 13.53 58.65
CA MET A 7 -8.45 14.45 58.07
C MET A 7 -8.27 15.75 58.86
N LEU A 8 -9.32 16.25 59.52
CA LEU A 8 -9.25 17.47 60.34
C LEU A 8 -8.50 17.28 61.67
N ARG A 9 -8.28 16.04 62.12
CA ARG A 9 -7.58 15.70 63.37
C ARG A 9 -6.06 15.55 63.22
N LEU A 10 -5.55 15.56 61.98
CA LEU A 10 -4.12 15.47 61.69
C LEU A 10 -3.57 16.88 61.44
N ASP A 11 -2.89 17.46 62.43
CA ASP A 11 -2.37 18.84 62.39
C ASP A 11 -1.46 19.13 61.18
N LEU A 12 -0.70 18.13 60.72
CA LEU A 12 0.18 18.21 59.56
C LEU A 12 -0.56 18.38 58.21
N VAL A 13 -1.85 18.03 58.13
CA VAL A 13 -2.63 18.02 56.89
C VAL A 13 -3.47 19.29 56.73
N GLN A 14 -3.82 19.96 57.84
CA GLN A 14 -4.66 21.17 57.81
C GLN A 14 -4.07 22.31 56.97
N GLY A 15 -2.75 22.52 57.02
CA GLY A 15 -2.08 23.58 56.24
C GLY A 15 -2.12 23.36 54.73
N ARG A 16 -2.00 22.10 54.27
CA ARG A 16 -2.09 21.73 52.85
C ARG A 16 -3.55 21.65 52.36
N LEU A 17 -4.48 21.30 53.25
CA LEU A 17 -5.92 21.31 52.98
C LEU A 17 -6.46 22.72 52.73
N SER A 18 -5.99 23.72 53.48
CA SER A 18 -6.40 25.12 53.27
C SER A 18 -6.06 25.61 51.84
N GLN A 19 -4.87 25.27 51.33
CA GLN A 19 -4.44 25.64 49.98
C GLN A 19 -5.26 24.98 48.86
N LEU A 20 -5.81 23.78 49.10
CA LEU A 20 -6.59 23.02 48.12
C LEU A 20 -8.03 23.54 47.95
N TYR A 21 -8.61 24.09 49.01
CA TYR A 21 -10.00 24.53 49.05
C TYR A 21 -10.17 26.06 48.88
N GLU A 22 -9.17 26.88 49.22
CA GLU A 22 -9.28 28.35 49.16
C GLU A 22 -9.45 28.94 47.75
N ARG A 23 -9.23 28.17 46.66
CA ARG A 23 -9.33 28.67 45.28
C ARG A 23 -10.32 27.93 44.36
N LYS A 24 -10.91 26.80 44.78
CA LYS A 24 -11.74 25.96 43.89
C LYS A 24 -13.06 25.47 44.50
N PHE A 25 -13.17 25.28 45.82
CA PHE A 25 -14.40 24.80 46.46
C PHE A 25 -14.50 25.29 47.91
N PRO A 26 -15.58 25.96 48.35
CA PRO A 26 -15.63 26.55 49.68
C PRO A 26 -15.56 25.50 50.79
N ARG A 27 -14.58 25.65 51.70
CA ARG A 27 -14.29 24.70 52.79
C ARG A 27 -15.47 24.47 53.73
N HIS A 28 -16.30 25.50 53.96
CA HIS A 28 -17.50 25.40 54.79
C HIS A 28 -18.55 24.46 54.18
N ILE A 29 -18.68 24.44 52.85
CA ILE A 29 -19.58 23.54 52.12
C ILE A 29 -19.09 22.09 52.21
N ARG A 30 -17.77 21.86 52.06
CA ARG A 30 -17.16 20.53 52.22
C ARG A 30 -17.36 19.98 53.64
N HIS A 31 -17.27 20.84 54.65
CA HIS A 31 -17.46 20.45 56.04
C HIS A 31 -18.92 20.05 56.33
N CYS A 32 -19.88 20.87 55.92
CA CYS A 32 -21.31 20.61 56.11
C CYS A 32 -21.83 19.38 55.31
N LEU A 33 -21.26 19.11 54.13
CA LEU A 33 -21.70 18.01 53.24
C LEU A 33 -20.73 16.82 53.25
N SER A 34 -19.82 16.74 54.22
CA SER A 34 -18.72 15.77 54.23
C SER A 34 -19.18 14.32 54.13
N PHE A 35 -20.22 13.97 54.88
CA PHE A 35 -20.82 12.64 54.87
C PHE A 35 -21.53 12.31 53.54
N CYS A 36 -22.18 13.29 52.91
CA CYS A 36 -22.94 13.10 51.67
C CYS A 36 -22.02 12.97 50.44
N ILE A 37 -20.91 13.72 50.42
CA ILE A 37 -19.92 13.67 49.34
C ILE A 37 -19.19 12.32 49.32
N GLU A 38 -18.92 11.77 50.50
CA GLU A 38 -18.14 10.54 50.67
C GLU A 38 -18.95 9.24 50.52
N THR A 39 -20.29 9.32 50.47
CA THR A 39 -21.19 8.14 50.38
C THR A 39 -21.88 7.99 49.01
N SER A 40 -21.32 8.61 47.98
CA SER A 40 -21.88 8.69 46.62
C SER A 40 -22.32 7.34 46.03
N SER A 41 -23.65 7.09 46.00
CA SER A 41 -24.45 6.98 44.76
C SER A 41 -25.87 6.46 45.05
N ALA A 42 -26.07 5.59 46.05
CA ALA A 42 -27.38 4.99 46.33
C ALA A 42 -28.23 5.75 47.37
N VAL A 43 -27.57 6.47 48.30
CA VAL A 43 -28.25 7.11 49.43
C VAL A 43 -28.96 8.41 49.04
N LEU A 44 -28.44 9.14 48.03
CA LEU A 44 -29.06 10.37 47.53
C LEU A 44 -30.47 10.11 46.94
N TYR A 45 -30.63 8.99 46.22
CA TYR A 45 -31.91 8.54 45.66
C TYR A 45 -32.88 8.07 46.76
N MET A 46 -32.37 7.36 47.78
CA MET A 46 -33.16 6.87 48.93
C MET A 46 -33.60 8.00 49.87
N LEU A 47 -32.75 9.02 50.08
CA LEU A 47 -33.08 10.23 50.85
C LEU A 47 -34.13 11.07 50.13
N PHE A 48 -34.03 11.22 48.81
CA PHE A 48 -35.02 11.95 48.01
C PHE A 48 -36.41 11.31 48.12
N ARG A 49 -36.50 9.97 48.10
CA ARG A 49 -37.77 9.22 48.22
C ARG A 49 -38.36 9.25 49.64
N ARG A 50 -37.53 9.21 50.69
CA ARG A 50 -37.99 9.33 52.08
C ARG A 50 -38.44 10.76 52.43
N LEU A 51 -37.76 11.77 51.92
CA LEU A 51 -38.07 13.18 52.21
C LEU A 51 -39.32 13.67 51.46
N THR A 52 -39.60 13.19 50.25
CA THR A 52 -40.89 13.43 49.56
C THR A 52 -42.07 12.77 50.29
N GLN A 53 -41.86 11.61 50.91
CA GLN A 53 -42.85 10.98 51.79
C GLN A 53 -43.09 11.77 53.08
N LEU A 54 -42.04 12.35 53.68
CA LEU A 54 -42.17 13.17 54.90
C LEU A 54 -42.82 14.54 54.63
N CYS A 55 -42.57 15.16 53.47
CA CYS A 55 -43.26 16.39 53.07
C CYS A 55 -44.76 16.18 52.82
N SER A 56 -45.16 15.05 52.23
CA SER A 56 -46.58 14.75 51.98
C SER A 56 -47.38 14.43 53.25
N VAL A 57 -46.73 13.91 54.29
CA VAL A 57 -47.32 13.73 55.64
C VAL A 57 -47.45 15.06 56.37
N SER A 58 -46.49 15.97 56.18
CA SER A 58 -46.47 17.28 56.83
C SER A 58 -47.55 18.24 56.29
N GLN A 59 -48.00 18.05 55.04
CA GLN A 59 -48.99 18.90 54.39
C GLN A 59 -50.44 18.65 54.88
N ARG A 60 -50.72 17.48 55.49
CA ARG A 60 -52.05 17.19 56.06
C ARG A 60 -52.26 17.76 57.48
N HIS A 61 -51.20 18.14 58.17
CA HIS A 61 -51.28 18.75 59.51
C HIS A 61 -51.23 20.28 59.50
N PHE A 62 -51.25 20.90 58.32
CA PHE A 62 -51.01 22.34 58.14
C PHE A 62 -52.28 23.21 58.20
N GLN A 63 -53.45 22.64 58.48
CA GLN A 63 -54.73 23.39 58.48
C GLN A 63 -55.18 23.94 59.83
N ASP A 64 -54.55 23.58 60.97
CA ASP A 64 -55.20 23.82 62.28
C ASP A 64 -54.53 24.79 63.29
N GLU A 65 -53.31 25.34 63.12
CA GLU A 65 -52.83 26.37 64.08
C GLU A 65 -51.80 27.38 63.52
N PRO A 66 -51.94 28.71 63.79
CA PRO A 66 -51.09 29.75 63.21
C PRO A 66 -49.87 30.19 64.05
N GLN A 67 -49.49 29.52 65.16
CA GLN A 67 -48.44 30.03 66.07
C GLN A 67 -47.03 29.40 65.96
N ASN A 68 -46.71 28.63 64.92
CA ASN A 68 -45.41 27.94 64.85
C ASN A 68 -44.37 28.60 63.92
N LEU A 69 -43.79 29.72 64.38
CA LEU A 69 -42.63 30.37 63.72
C LEU A 69 -41.44 29.40 63.54
N ALA A 70 -41.25 28.47 64.48
CA ALA A 70 -40.21 27.44 64.43
C ALA A 70 -40.40 26.40 63.30
N ARG A 71 -41.65 26.08 62.93
CA ARG A 71 -41.93 25.15 61.81
C ARG A 71 -41.74 25.83 60.45
N ILE A 72 -42.10 27.11 60.32
CA ILE A 72 -41.86 27.92 59.13
C ILE A 72 -40.34 28.09 58.89
N LEU A 73 -39.59 28.38 59.96
CA LEU A 73 -38.12 28.43 59.91
C LEU A 73 -37.51 27.08 59.53
N SER A 74 -38.00 25.95 60.04
CA SER A 74 -37.52 24.62 59.64
C SER A 74 -37.80 24.28 58.17
N GLY A 75 -38.94 24.74 57.63
CA GLY A 75 -39.30 24.57 56.23
C GLY A 75 -38.41 25.41 55.31
N LEU A 76 -38.15 26.67 55.68
CA LEU A 76 -37.23 27.56 54.96
C LEU A 76 -35.78 27.06 55.00
N LEU A 77 -35.29 26.61 56.16
CA LEU A 77 -33.96 25.98 56.29
C LEU A 77 -33.85 24.71 55.44
N CYS A 78 -34.90 23.88 55.41
CA CYS A 78 -34.95 22.70 54.55
C CYS A 78 -34.92 23.08 53.05
N CYS A 79 -35.70 24.08 52.63
CA CYS A 79 -35.69 24.60 51.26
C CYS A 79 -34.34 25.22 50.89
N CYS A 80 -33.71 26.02 51.76
CA CYS A 80 -32.38 26.57 51.54
C CYS A 80 -31.29 25.49 51.46
N PHE A 81 -31.41 24.41 52.26
CA PHE A 81 -30.51 23.26 52.22
C PHE A 81 -30.68 22.45 50.93
N PHE A 82 -31.93 22.25 50.47
CA PHE A 82 -32.25 21.64 49.18
C PHE A 82 -31.71 22.49 48.01
N LEU A 83 -31.93 23.80 48.04
CA LEU A 83 -31.41 24.74 47.04
C LEU A 83 -29.88 24.75 47.02
N CYS A 84 -29.21 24.71 48.19
CA CYS A 84 -27.75 24.60 48.28
C CYS A 84 -27.23 23.28 47.72
N ILE A 85 -27.82 22.14 48.06
CA ILE A 85 -27.42 20.83 47.52
C ILE A 85 -27.65 20.80 46.00
N PHE A 86 -28.78 21.32 45.53
CA PHE A 86 -29.09 21.39 44.11
C PHE A 86 -28.08 22.28 43.36
N ASN A 87 -27.73 23.45 43.90
CA ASN A 87 -26.75 24.35 43.30
C ASN A 87 -25.32 23.76 43.32
N VAL A 88 -24.91 23.12 44.42
CA VAL A 88 -23.59 22.46 44.54
C VAL A 88 -23.48 21.27 43.58
N CYS A 89 -24.53 20.44 43.48
CA CYS A 89 -24.59 19.35 42.51
C CYS A 89 -24.62 19.87 41.06
N HIS A 90 -25.32 20.97 40.79
CA HIS A 90 -25.36 21.60 39.47
C HIS A 90 -23.99 22.15 39.07
N VAL A 91 -23.31 22.89 39.96
CA VAL A 91 -21.95 23.42 39.72
C VAL A 91 -20.94 22.28 39.53
N PHE A 92 -21.01 21.21 40.32
CA PHE A 92 -20.12 20.05 40.16
C PHE A 92 -20.39 19.31 38.85
N CYS A 93 -21.65 19.19 38.44
CA CYS A 93 -22.05 18.57 37.18
C CYS A 93 -21.57 19.38 35.97
N VAL A 94 -21.70 20.72 36.00
CA VAL A 94 -21.18 21.63 34.96
C VAL A 94 -19.65 21.54 34.88
N PHE A 95 -18.95 21.53 36.02
CA PHE A 95 -17.50 21.41 36.06
C PHE A 95 -17.01 20.07 35.49
N TYR A 96 -17.67 18.97 35.85
CA TYR A 96 -17.38 17.63 35.32
C TYR A 96 -17.63 17.55 33.80
N LEU A 97 -18.75 18.11 33.32
CA LEU A 97 -19.06 18.17 31.90
C LEU A 97 -17.99 18.94 31.11
N GLN A 98 -17.53 20.08 31.65
CA GLN A 98 -16.48 20.88 31.04
C GLN A 98 -15.14 20.14 30.99
N MET A 99 -14.77 19.38 32.03
CA MET A 99 -13.59 18.53 32.01
C MET A 99 -13.66 17.42 30.95
N VAL A 100 -14.80 16.74 30.83
CA VAL A 100 -15.01 15.69 29.83
C VAL A 100 -14.94 16.27 28.41
N LEU A 101 -15.52 17.45 28.17
CA LEU A 101 -15.45 18.15 26.89
C LEU A 101 -14.01 18.50 26.49
N VAL A 102 -13.19 19.00 27.43
CA VAL A 102 -11.77 19.28 27.19
C VAL A 102 -11.02 18.02 26.78
N GLU A 103 -11.27 16.90 27.45
CA GLU A 103 -10.62 15.62 27.12
C GLU A 103 -11.05 15.10 25.74
N ILE A 104 -12.34 15.19 25.40
CA ILE A 104 -12.85 14.83 24.07
C ILE A 104 -12.18 15.70 22.99
N LEU A 105 -12.03 17.00 23.23
CA LEU A 105 -11.36 17.91 22.30
C LEU A 105 -9.88 17.54 22.13
N ASN A 106 -9.19 17.14 23.19
CA ASN A 106 -7.81 16.66 23.10
C ASN A 106 -7.70 15.39 22.26
N ILE A 107 -8.61 14.43 22.48
CA ILE A 107 -8.69 13.19 21.67
C ILE A 107 -8.96 13.53 20.20
N LEU A 108 -9.88 14.44 19.90
CA LEU A 108 -10.18 14.84 18.53
C LEU A 108 -8.99 15.53 17.85
N LYS A 109 -8.22 16.36 18.56
CA LYS A 109 -6.98 16.96 18.04
C LYS A 109 -5.91 15.92 17.75
N GLN A 110 -5.76 14.91 18.59
CA GLN A 110 -4.85 13.79 18.30
C GLN A 110 -5.33 12.97 17.10
N ALA A 111 -6.65 12.70 17.02
CA ALA A 111 -7.25 12.01 15.90
C ALA A 111 -7.06 12.79 14.58
N GLU A 112 -7.14 14.13 14.60
CA GLU A 112 -6.85 14.97 13.44
C GLU A 112 -5.43 14.75 12.91
N GLN A 113 -4.43 14.76 13.79
CA GLN A 113 -3.03 14.50 13.42
C GLN A 113 -2.86 13.10 12.81
N ILE A 114 -3.48 12.09 13.43
CA ILE A 114 -3.42 10.71 12.93
C ILE A 114 -4.11 10.59 11.58
N VAL A 115 -5.29 11.20 11.41
CA VAL A 115 -6.02 11.20 10.12
C VAL A 115 -5.17 11.88 9.04
N ALA A 116 -4.51 12.99 9.35
CA ALA A 116 -3.61 13.66 8.41
C ALA A 116 -2.42 12.76 8.01
N VAL A 117 -1.76 12.10 8.96
CA VAL A 117 -0.68 11.15 8.66
C VAL A 117 -1.19 10.00 7.77
N LEU A 118 -2.36 9.43 8.09
CA LEU A 118 -2.94 8.34 7.31
C LEU A 118 -3.31 8.75 5.88
N THR A 119 -3.93 9.93 5.69
CA THR A 119 -4.40 10.36 4.37
C THR A 119 -3.32 11.02 3.52
N ASP A 120 -2.40 11.74 4.15
CA ASP A 120 -1.49 12.66 3.47
C ASP A 120 -0.06 12.10 3.37
N VAL A 121 0.28 11.05 4.15
CA VAL A 121 1.59 10.37 4.12
C VAL A 121 1.45 8.89 3.77
N GLU A 122 0.85 8.10 4.66
CA GLU A 122 0.82 6.63 4.55
C GLU A 122 0.09 6.13 3.29
N LEU A 123 -1.08 6.71 3.00
CA LEU A 123 -1.87 6.34 1.82
C LEU A 123 -1.17 6.71 0.49
N PRO A 124 -0.64 7.94 0.30
CA PRO A 124 0.20 8.27 -0.85
C PRO A 124 1.43 7.38 -0.99
N GLU A 125 2.12 7.06 0.11
CA GLU A 125 3.27 6.17 0.08
C GLU A 125 2.91 4.75 -0.34
N TRP A 126 1.78 4.23 0.14
CA TRP A 126 1.26 2.94 -0.33
C TRP A 126 0.89 2.98 -1.81
N LYS A 127 0.25 4.05 -2.30
CA LYS A 127 -0.01 4.22 -3.75
C LYS A 127 1.28 4.22 -4.56
N ARG A 128 2.34 4.87 -4.05
CA ARG A 128 3.68 4.86 -4.68
C ARG A 128 4.30 3.45 -4.68
N ARG A 129 4.16 2.69 -3.60
CA ARG A 129 4.59 1.27 -3.57
C ARG A 129 3.79 0.45 -4.57
N GLN A 130 2.48 0.62 -4.65
CA GLN A 130 1.63 -0.07 -5.62
C GLN A 130 2.02 0.25 -7.07
N GLN A 131 2.36 1.50 -7.37
CA GLN A 131 2.87 1.93 -8.68
C GLN A 131 4.18 1.20 -9.04
N LYS A 132 5.14 1.15 -8.11
CA LYS A 132 6.39 0.39 -8.29
C LYS A 132 6.14 -1.11 -8.49
N ALA A 133 5.24 -1.69 -7.71
CA ALA A 133 4.86 -3.11 -7.84
C ALA A 133 4.20 -3.42 -9.20
N CYS A 134 3.40 -2.49 -9.74
CA CYS A 134 2.76 -2.66 -11.04
C CYS A 134 3.78 -2.82 -12.17
N VAL A 135 4.96 -2.20 -12.07
CA VAL A 135 6.06 -2.38 -13.02
C VAL A 135 7.06 -3.47 -12.58
N GLY A 136 6.70 -4.35 -11.66
CA GLY A 136 7.51 -5.51 -11.25
C GLY A 136 8.47 -5.25 -10.08
N GLY A 137 8.38 -4.09 -9.41
CA GLY A 137 9.18 -3.81 -8.22
C GLY A 137 8.86 -4.75 -7.05
N PRO A 138 9.89 -5.26 -6.32
CA PRO A 138 9.70 -6.20 -5.21
C PRO A 138 9.33 -5.46 -3.92
N VAL A 139 8.17 -4.79 -3.92
CA VAL A 139 7.68 -4.02 -2.78
C VAL A 139 6.40 -4.64 -2.24
N ASP A 140 6.26 -4.68 -0.91
CA ASP A 140 5.02 -5.11 -0.31
C ASP A 140 3.92 -4.07 -0.58
N THR A 141 2.77 -4.54 -1.04
CA THR A 141 1.56 -3.76 -1.30
C THR A 141 0.39 -4.20 -0.43
N SER A 142 0.64 -4.99 0.63
CA SER A 142 -0.38 -5.41 1.59
C SER A 142 -1.13 -4.19 2.15
N LEU A 143 -2.44 -4.33 2.26
CA LEU A 143 -3.34 -3.31 2.80
C LEU A 143 -3.71 -3.57 4.26
N ASP A 144 -3.21 -4.64 4.88
CA ASP A 144 -3.73 -5.11 6.16
C ASP A 144 -3.42 -4.15 7.31
N HIS A 145 -2.21 -3.56 7.32
CA HIS A 145 -1.84 -2.52 8.29
C HIS A 145 -2.68 -1.25 8.10
N LEU A 146 -2.78 -0.77 6.86
CA LEU A 146 -3.60 0.41 6.53
C LEU A 146 -5.07 0.19 6.89
N GLN A 147 -5.63 -0.96 6.54
CA GLN A 147 -7.01 -1.31 6.88
C GLN A 147 -7.20 -1.33 8.40
N LYS A 148 -6.26 -1.91 9.15
CA LYS A 148 -6.31 -1.91 10.61
C LYS A 148 -6.35 -0.49 11.16
N TRP A 149 -5.44 0.39 10.73
CA TRP A 149 -5.39 1.77 11.20
C TRP A 149 -6.64 2.57 10.80
N PHE A 150 -7.08 2.50 9.55
CA PHE A 150 -8.31 3.16 9.09
C PHE A 150 -9.53 2.67 9.87
N THR A 151 -9.64 1.36 10.13
CA THR A 151 -10.76 0.79 10.88
C THR A 151 -10.73 1.27 12.33
N THR A 152 -9.61 1.16 13.03
CA THR A 152 -9.49 1.59 14.44
C THR A 152 -9.78 3.08 14.62
N VAL A 153 -9.25 3.95 13.75
CA VAL A 153 -9.52 5.40 13.84
C VAL A 153 -11.00 5.69 13.56
N ALA A 154 -11.61 5.01 12.58
CA ALA A 154 -13.03 5.15 12.31
C ALA A 154 -13.90 4.69 13.49
N GLU A 155 -13.55 3.58 14.16
CA GLU A 155 -14.24 3.10 15.37
C GLU A 155 -14.17 4.13 16.50
N VAL A 156 -12.98 4.70 16.77
CA VAL A 156 -12.80 5.72 17.81
C VAL A 156 -13.62 6.98 17.49
N LEU A 157 -13.57 7.48 16.25
CA LEU A 157 -14.35 8.66 15.84
C LEU A 157 -15.86 8.44 15.96
N LEU A 158 -16.34 7.23 15.61
CA LEU A 158 -17.75 6.84 15.79
C LEU A 158 -18.14 6.77 17.27
N GLN A 159 -17.29 6.20 18.13
CA GLN A 159 -17.53 6.14 19.57
C GLN A 159 -17.57 7.54 20.20
N VAL A 160 -16.64 8.43 19.82
CA VAL A 160 -16.62 9.83 20.28
C VAL A 160 -17.89 10.55 19.86
N ARG A 161 -18.37 10.33 18.63
CA ARG A 161 -19.64 10.89 18.17
C ARG A 161 -20.83 10.39 18.99
N GLN A 162 -20.93 9.08 19.23
CA GLN A 162 -22.00 8.50 20.06
C GLN A 162 -21.97 9.05 21.49
N LEU A 163 -20.77 9.28 22.04
CA LEU A 163 -20.61 9.90 23.36
C LEU A 163 -21.10 11.34 23.35
N LEU A 164 -20.74 12.14 22.34
CA LEU A 164 -21.20 13.53 22.19
C LEU A 164 -22.73 13.62 22.05
N GLN A 165 -23.35 12.71 21.29
CA GLN A 165 -24.80 12.64 21.13
C GLN A 165 -25.50 12.32 22.46
N LYS A 166 -24.99 11.33 23.21
CA LYS A 166 -25.50 11.00 24.55
C LYS A 166 -25.36 12.19 25.52
N LEU A 167 -24.25 12.92 25.47
CA LEU A 167 -24.04 14.13 26.28
C LEU A 167 -25.03 15.24 25.91
N GLN A 168 -25.36 15.41 24.62
CA GLN A 168 -26.34 16.38 24.16
C GLN A 168 -27.79 15.99 24.55
N GLU A 169 -28.14 14.71 24.50
CA GLU A 169 -29.43 14.21 24.99
C GLU A 169 -29.58 14.42 26.50
N GLN A 170 -28.50 14.18 27.26
CA GLN A 170 -28.49 14.42 28.70
C GLN A 170 -28.59 15.92 29.01
N SER A 171 -27.86 16.79 28.31
CA SER A 171 -27.96 18.24 28.55
C SER A 171 -29.36 18.79 28.26
N LYS A 172 -30.02 18.31 27.20
CA LYS A 172 -31.43 18.66 26.88
C LYS A 172 -32.43 18.22 27.95
N LYS A 173 -32.16 17.13 28.68
CA LYS A 173 -33.02 16.65 29.78
C LYS A 173 -32.92 17.49 31.05
N TYR A 174 -31.80 18.17 31.28
CA TYR A 174 -31.55 18.94 32.51
C TYR A 174 -31.70 20.46 32.33
N ASN A 175 -31.53 21.00 31.12
CA ASN A 175 -31.62 22.43 30.86
C ASN A 175 -32.98 22.82 30.25
N SER A 176 -33.87 23.38 31.07
CA SER A 176 -34.98 24.21 30.58
C SER A 176 -34.58 25.69 30.71
N ALA A 177 -34.47 26.37 29.55
CA ALA A 177 -34.54 27.82 29.34
C ALA A 177 -33.28 28.62 28.93
N ASP A 178 -32.03 28.20 29.14
CA ASP A 178 -30.87 28.99 28.66
C ASP A 178 -29.98 28.23 27.67
N ALA A 179 -30.33 28.36 26.39
CA ALA A 179 -29.64 27.78 25.25
C ALA A 179 -28.61 28.75 24.65
N SER A 180 -27.49 28.96 25.34
CA SER A 180 -26.34 29.70 24.77
C SER A 180 -25.01 29.03 25.13
N GLY A 181 -24.78 27.86 24.55
CA GLY A 181 -23.52 27.11 24.70
C GLY A 181 -23.66 25.70 24.11
N LEU A 182 -23.94 25.61 22.82
CA LEU A 182 -24.21 24.34 22.14
C LEU A 182 -22.95 23.44 22.10
N PRO A 183 -23.07 22.11 22.31
CA PRO A 183 -22.02 21.12 22.04
C PRO A 183 -21.90 20.74 20.54
N GLY A 184 -22.31 21.64 19.62
CA GLY A 184 -22.34 21.35 18.18
C GLY A 184 -20.97 21.39 17.50
N GLU A 185 -20.03 22.20 17.99
CA GLU A 185 -18.67 22.32 17.44
C GLU A 185 -17.86 21.00 17.49
N PRO A 186 -17.76 20.29 18.64
CA PRO A 186 -17.00 19.04 18.69
C PRO A 186 -17.64 17.91 17.88
N GLU A 187 -18.98 17.86 17.77
CA GLU A 187 -19.65 16.87 16.92
C GLU A 187 -19.37 17.14 15.44
N THR A 188 -19.44 18.41 15.04
CA THR A 188 -19.10 18.83 13.67
C THR A 188 -17.64 18.53 13.34
N PHE A 189 -16.72 18.71 14.30
CA PHE A 189 -15.30 18.36 14.13
C PHE A 189 -15.07 16.85 14.01
N ALA A 190 -15.71 16.03 14.86
CA ALA A 190 -15.66 14.58 14.72
C ALA A 190 -16.20 14.10 13.37
N LEU A 191 -17.30 14.72 12.91
CA LEU A 191 -17.92 14.46 11.60
C LEU A 191 -17.00 14.82 10.43
N SER A 192 -16.33 15.95 10.48
CA SER A 192 -15.42 16.38 9.41
C SER A 192 -14.21 15.43 9.31
N LEU A 193 -13.65 15.01 10.44
CA LEU A 193 -12.56 14.03 10.49
C LEU A 193 -13.00 12.67 9.94
N LEU A 194 -14.17 12.17 10.36
CA LEU A 194 -14.71 10.91 9.86
C LEU A 194 -14.99 10.98 8.35
N THR A 195 -15.53 12.11 7.88
CA THR A 195 -15.77 12.36 6.45
C THR A 195 -14.47 12.36 5.65
N LYS A 196 -13.42 13.06 6.14
CA LYS A 196 -12.08 13.07 5.51
C LYS A 196 -11.49 11.67 5.44
N LEU A 197 -11.57 10.90 6.53
CA LEU A 197 -11.06 9.54 6.61
C LEU A 197 -11.79 8.61 5.62
N LEU A 198 -13.13 8.59 5.66
CA LEU A 198 -13.93 7.69 4.83
C LEU A 198 -13.88 8.07 3.34
N ALA A 199 -13.77 9.35 2.99
CA ALA A 199 -13.60 9.80 1.61
C ALA A 199 -12.30 9.26 0.98
N ASN A 200 -11.25 9.05 1.80
CA ASN A 200 -9.97 8.50 1.38
C ASN A 200 -9.83 6.99 1.60
N ALA A 201 -10.82 6.35 2.24
CA ALA A 201 -10.77 4.92 2.57
C ALA A 201 -11.03 4.00 1.37
N LEU A 202 -11.63 4.51 0.28
CA LEU A 202 -11.81 3.72 -0.94
C LEU A 202 -10.53 3.76 -1.79
N VAL A 203 -9.95 2.58 -2.04
CA VAL A 203 -8.72 2.44 -2.84
C VAL A 203 -8.87 1.38 -3.90
N VAL A 204 -8.11 1.50 -4.99
CA VAL A 204 -7.98 0.45 -6.01
C VAL A 204 -6.91 -0.52 -5.52
N GLU A 205 -7.30 -1.70 -5.02
CA GLU A 205 -6.37 -2.72 -4.52
C GLU A 205 -5.67 -3.46 -5.66
N LYS A 206 -6.43 -3.86 -6.69
CA LYS A 206 -5.88 -4.48 -7.90
C LYS A 206 -6.12 -3.57 -9.08
N GLN A 207 -5.03 -3.05 -9.63
CA GLN A 207 -5.06 -2.19 -10.81
C GLN A 207 -5.64 -2.93 -12.03
N PRO A 208 -6.23 -2.20 -13.00
CA PRO A 208 -6.80 -2.79 -14.21
C PRO A 208 -5.83 -3.72 -14.94
N VAL A 209 -6.20 -4.98 -15.12
CA VAL A 209 -5.38 -5.99 -15.79
C VAL A 209 -6.21 -6.88 -16.70
N MET A 210 -5.67 -7.19 -17.88
CA MET A 210 -6.28 -8.15 -18.80
C MET A 210 -5.87 -9.59 -18.44
N PRO A 211 -6.82 -10.54 -18.35
CA PRO A 211 -6.49 -11.94 -18.07
C PRO A 211 -5.57 -12.59 -19.11
N SER A 212 -5.58 -12.12 -20.35
CA SER A 212 -4.70 -12.61 -21.42
C SER A 212 -3.23 -12.24 -21.20
N ILE A 213 -2.93 -11.17 -20.45
CA ILE A 213 -1.57 -10.66 -20.23
C ILE A 213 -1.43 -10.18 -18.78
N PRO A 214 -1.43 -11.11 -17.81
CA PRO A 214 -1.43 -10.75 -16.38
C PRO A 214 -0.15 -10.06 -15.92
N GLN A 215 0.95 -10.22 -16.67
CA GLN A 215 2.25 -9.61 -16.35
C GLN A 215 2.36 -8.13 -16.73
N ARG A 216 1.37 -7.58 -17.43
CA ARG A 216 1.38 -6.19 -17.92
C ARG A 216 0.11 -5.47 -17.47
N PRO A 217 -0.03 -5.14 -16.17
CA PRO A 217 -1.15 -4.35 -15.67
C PRO A 217 -1.14 -2.94 -16.29
N LEU A 218 -2.27 -2.23 -16.22
CA LEU A 218 -2.46 -0.87 -16.75
C LEU A 218 -2.39 -0.75 -18.28
N ILE A 219 -2.22 -1.84 -19.02
CA ILE A 219 -2.43 -1.90 -20.47
C ILE A 219 -3.77 -2.54 -20.75
N LEU A 220 -4.65 -1.83 -21.45
CA LEU A 220 -5.96 -2.36 -21.85
C LEU A 220 -6.08 -2.37 -23.37
N LYS A 221 -6.49 -3.52 -23.93
CA LYS A 221 -6.81 -3.63 -25.35
C LYS A 221 -8.30 -3.35 -25.57
N THR A 222 -8.63 -2.56 -26.58
CA THR A 222 -10.02 -2.32 -26.97
C THR A 222 -10.76 -3.63 -27.24
N SER A 223 -12.00 -3.72 -26.78
CA SER A 223 -12.86 -4.92 -26.93
C SER A 223 -12.38 -6.17 -26.18
N VAL A 224 -11.42 -6.03 -25.26
CA VAL A 224 -10.96 -7.12 -24.38
C VAL A 224 -11.43 -6.88 -22.96
N ARG A 225 -11.90 -7.94 -22.29
CA ARG A 225 -12.32 -7.89 -20.89
C ARG A 225 -11.10 -7.69 -19.98
N PHE A 226 -11.26 -6.89 -18.94
CA PHE A 226 -10.26 -6.68 -17.91
C PHE A 226 -10.89 -6.80 -16.52
N THR A 227 -10.04 -6.89 -15.50
CA THR A 227 -10.45 -6.98 -14.10
C THR A 227 -9.76 -5.89 -13.29
N ALA A 228 -10.45 -5.34 -12.31
CA ALA A 228 -9.92 -4.43 -11.30
C ALA A 228 -10.65 -4.71 -9.99
N ALA A 229 -9.97 -4.49 -8.86
CA ALA A 229 -10.56 -4.66 -7.54
C ALA A 229 -10.40 -3.38 -6.72
N VAL A 230 -11.47 -2.99 -6.04
CA VAL A 230 -11.47 -1.91 -5.05
C VAL A 230 -11.64 -2.50 -3.67
N ARG A 231 -11.00 -1.87 -2.68
CA ARG A 231 -11.11 -2.22 -1.27
C ARG A 231 -11.46 -0.97 -0.49
N PHE A 232 -12.34 -1.12 0.49
CA PHE A 232 -12.70 -0.07 1.42
C PHE A 232 -11.96 -0.33 2.74
N LEU A 233 -11.10 0.59 3.16
CA LEU A 233 -10.17 0.40 4.28
C LEU A 233 -10.82 0.51 5.66
N ALA A 234 -11.96 1.22 5.78
CA ALA A 234 -12.71 1.27 7.03
C ALA A 234 -13.70 0.09 7.10
N ASN A 235 -13.22 -1.07 7.58
CA ASN A 235 -13.98 -2.32 7.58
C ASN A 235 -14.94 -2.43 8.76
N LEU A 236 -15.91 -1.54 8.81
CA LEU A 236 -16.93 -1.49 9.85
C LEU A 236 -18.16 -2.31 9.44
N PRO A 237 -18.75 -3.11 10.36
CA PRO A 237 -19.91 -3.96 10.05
C PRO A 237 -21.10 -3.17 9.49
N GLU A 238 -21.26 -1.91 9.91
CA GLU A 238 -22.30 -0.99 9.45
C GLU A 238 -22.21 -0.70 7.94
N PHE A 239 -21.02 -0.77 7.34
CA PHE A 239 -20.79 -0.44 5.93
C PHE A 239 -20.79 -1.64 4.97
N LYS A 240 -20.75 -2.89 5.50
CA LYS A 240 -20.52 -4.10 4.69
C LYS A 240 -21.59 -4.40 3.63
N CYS A 241 -22.80 -3.87 3.78
CA CYS A 241 -23.92 -4.13 2.85
C CYS A 241 -24.41 -2.89 2.10
N LEU A 242 -23.85 -1.70 2.37
CA LEU A 242 -24.44 -0.42 1.95
C LEU A 242 -23.73 0.24 0.76
N LEU A 243 -22.54 -0.23 0.37
CA LEU A 243 -21.71 0.43 -0.64
C LEU A 243 -21.99 -0.10 -2.05
N LYS A 244 -22.46 0.78 -2.94
CA LYS A 244 -22.61 0.51 -4.37
C LYS A 244 -21.53 1.23 -5.17
N VAL A 245 -20.59 0.47 -5.73
CA VAL A 245 -19.50 1.01 -6.56
C VAL A 245 -19.98 1.10 -8.01
N LYS A 246 -19.79 2.28 -8.65
CA LYS A 246 -20.06 2.50 -10.07
C LYS A 246 -18.75 2.80 -10.81
N PRO A 247 -18.24 1.90 -11.66
CA PRO A 247 -17.01 2.15 -12.42
C PRO A 247 -17.27 3.10 -13.59
N ARG A 248 -16.35 4.06 -13.81
CA ARG A 248 -16.31 4.95 -14.97
C ARG A 248 -14.89 4.98 -15.53
N ILE A 249 -14.74 5.04 -16.85
CA ILE A 249 -13.44 5.19 -17.51
C ILE A 249 -13.40 6.52 -18.26
N CYS A 250 -12.34 7.30 -18.06
CA CYS A 250 -12.12 8.56 -18.77
C CYS A 250 -10.86 8.42 -19.64
N LEU A 251 -11.03 8.62 -20.95
CA LEU A 251 -9.98 8.47 -21.96
C LEU A 251 -9.54 9.85 -22.45
N LEU A 252 -8.24 10.12 -22.40
CA LEU A 252 -7.64 11.27 -23.07
C LEU A 252 -7.51 10.95 -24.57
N LEU A 253 -8.23 11.69 -25.40
CA LEU A 253 -8.15 11.57 -26.85
C LEU A 253 -6.92 12.31 -27.39
N ARG A 254 -6.51 11.96 -28.62
CA ARG A 254 -5.39 12.62 -29.32
C ARG A 254 -5.56 14.14 -29.50
N THR A 255 -6.78 14.64 -29.39
CA THR A 255 -7.13 16.06 -29.43
C THR A 255 -7.02 16.74 -28.05
N TYR A 256 -6.43 16.08 -27.06
CA TYR A 256 -6.36 16.53 -25.66
C TYR A 256 -7.72 16.71 -24.96
N HIS A 257 -8.80 16.19 -25.57
CA HIS A 257 -10.12 16.13 -24.94
C HIS A 257 -10.28 14.84 -24.14
N VAL A 258 -10.79 14.96 -22.91
CA VAL A 258 -11.15 13.82 -22.08
C VAL A 258 -12.60 13.42 -22.36
N ARG A 259 -12.86 12.14 -22.71
CA ARG A 259 -14.21 11.56 -22.78
C ARG A 259 -14.38 10.47 -21.74
N CYS A 260 -15.46 10.55 -20.98
CA CYS A 260 -15.79 9.55 -19.97
C CYS A 260 -16.93 8.63 -20.46
N TYR A 261 -16.76 7.34 -20.22
CA TYR A 261 -17.69 6.28 -20.58
C TYR A 261 -18.04 5.48 -19.31
N ASP A 262 -19.31 5.13 -19.17
CA ASP A 262 -19.74 4.17 -18.15
C ASP A 262 -19.40 2.76 -18.63
N ILE A 263 -18.75 1.97 -17.78
CA ILE A 263 -18.34 0.60 -18.15
C ILE A 263 -19.51 -0.35 -17.86
N GLY A 264 -20.11 -0.90 -18.92
CA GLY A 264 -21.09 -1.98 -18.82
C GLY A 264 -20.42 -3.27 -18.33
N GLY A 265 -20.68 -3.67 -17.09
CA GLY A 265 -20.12 -4.89 -16.50
C GLY A 265 -20.89 -5.33 -15.26
N SER A 266 -20.80 -6.61 -14.91
CA SER A 266 -21.44 -7.19 -13.72
C SER A 266 -20.74 -6.67 -12.47
N SER A 267 -21.18 -5.51 -11.98
CA SER A 267 -20.82 -5.02 -10.65
C SER A 267 -21.68 -5.79 -9.65
N ARG A 268 -21.09 -6.49 -8.68
CA ARG A 268 -21.86 -7.14 -7.61
C ARG A 268 -22.70 -6.06 -6.92
N LYS A 269 -24.01 -6.10 -7.14
CA LYS A 269 -24.98 -5.19 -6.52
C LYS A 269 -25.14 -5.61 -5.06
N MET A 270 -24.76 -4.74 -4.12
CA MET A 270 -25.16 -4.87 -2.72
C MET A 270 -26.39 -4.00 -2.47
N VAL A 271 -27.26 -4.52 -1.60
CA VAL A 271 -28.67 -4.14 -1.40
C VAL A 271 -28.81 -2.81 -0.66
N GLU A 272 -29.73 -1.99 -1.12
CA GLU A 272 -30.10 -0.69 -0.56
C GLU A 272 -30.87 -0.88 0.76
N ARG A 273 -30.32 -0.40 1.87
CA ARG A 273 -31.09 -0.11 3.10
C ARG A 273 -30.76 1.30 3.56
N GLN A 274 -31.81 2.04 3.90
CA GLN A 274 -31.77 3.44 4.30
C GLN A 274 -30.80 3.65 5.47
N LEU A 275 -29.83 4.54 5.23
CA LEU A 275 -28.98 5.12 6.26
C LEU A 275 -29.86 5.85 7.27
N THR A 276 -29.76 5.47 8.54
CA THR A 276 -30.24 6.24 9.67
C THR A 276 -29.48 7.57 9.69
N GLU A 277 -30.13 8.64 9.22
CA GLU A 277 -29.95 10.10 9.41
C GLU A 277 -28.57 10.77 9.63
N CYS A 278 -27.43 10.08 9.63
CA CYS A 278 -26.17 10.63 10.14
C CYS A 278 -25.01 10.69 9.12
N LEU A 279 -25.19 10.16 7.90
CA LEU A 279 -24.15 10.03 6.86
C LEU A 279 -24.72 10.19 5.43
N PHE A 280 -25.75 11.02 5.27
CA PHE A 280 -26.43 11.24 3.99
C PHE A 280 -25.41 11.69 2.91
N LEU A 281 -25.09 10.78 1.98
CA LEU A 281 -24.32 10.99 0.73
C LEU A 281 -22.79 11.19 0.85
N LEU A 282 -22.08 10.35 1.58
CA LEU A 282 -20.61 10.28 1.39
C LEU A 282 -20.28 9.68 0.01
N LEU A 283 -19.73 10.48 -0.90
CA LEU A 283 -19.16 10.04 -2.17
C LEU A 283 -17.66 9.80 -2.01
N ALA A 284 -17.28 8.55 -1.72
CA ALA A 284 -15.88 8.14 -1.82
C ALA A 284 -15.54 7.87 -3.30
N GLN A 285 -14.47 8.49 -3.81
CA GLN A 285 -13.99 8.30 -5.17
C GLN A 285 -12.56 7.77 -5.15
N ALA A 286 -12.32 6.70 -5.90
CA ALA A 286 -10.99 6.17 -6.15
C ALA A 286 -10.73 6.11 -7.66
N SER A 287 -9.48 6.40 -8.05
CA SER A 287 -9.02 6.29 -9.43
C SER A 287 -7.89 5.26 -9.50
N SER A 288 -7.85 4.51 -10.60
CA SER A 288 -6.69 3.69 -10.93
C SER A 288 -5.49 4.57 -11.26
N LEU A 289 -4.31 3.96 -11.35
CA LEU A 289 -3.18 4.60 -12.02
C LEU A 289 -3.53 4.86 -13.50
N PRO A 290 -2.81 5.78 -14.17
CA PRO A 290 -2.99 6.03 -15.60
C PRO A 290 -2.89 4.73 -16.40
N VAL A 291 -3.85 4.52 -17.29
CA VAL A 291 -3.96 3.32 -18.11
C VAL A 291 -3.63 3.69 -19.56
N VAL A 292 -2.89 2.81 -20.25
CA VAL A 292 -2.63 2.93 -21.69
C VAL A 292 -3.59 2.00 -22.44
N VAL A 293 -4.39 2.60 -23.34
CA VAL A 293 -5.32 1.84 -24.18
C VAL A 293 -4.70 1.59 -25.56
N VAL A 294 -4.66 0.33 -25.97
CA VAL A 294 -4.11 -0.13 -27.25
C VAL A 294 -5.20 -0.74 -28.14
N SER A 295 -5.05 -0.64 -29.46
CA SER A 295 -5.93 -1.31 -30.42
C SER A 295 -5.37 -2.67 -30.85
N SER A 296 -4.04 -2.80 -30.90
CA SER A 296 -3.33 -4.00 -31.33
C SER A 296 -2.32 -4.48 -30.29
N THR A 297 -2.04 -5.79 -30.29
CA THR A 297 -1.04 -6.42 -29.41
C THR A 297 0.37 -5.94 -29.72
N ASN A 298 0.65 -5.52 -30.95
CA ASN A 298 1.97 -5.03 -31.35
C ASN A 298 2.34 -3.71 -30.67
N GLN A 299 1.37 -2.99 -30.11
CA GLN A 299 1.59 -1.73 -29.39
C GLN A 299 1.93 -1.95 -27.91
N ILE A 300 1.78 -3.17 -27.40
CA ILE A 300 1.99 -3.50 -25.98
C ILE A 300 3.42 -3.19 -25.52
N PRO A 301 4.50 -3.52 -26.27
CA PRO A 301 5.86 -3.19 -25.85
C PRO A 301 6.06 -1.68 -25.66
N SER A 302 5.61 -0.86 -26.62
CA SER A 302 5.71 0.60 -26.53
C SER A 302 4.83 1.18 -25.42
N ALA A 303 3.62 0.64 -25.22
CA ALA A 303 2.74 1.01 -24.12
C ALA A 303 3.36 0.69 -22.75
N TRP A 304 4.04 -0.45 -22.65
CA TRP A 304 4.74 -0.85 -21.43
C TRP A 304 5.94 0.04 -21.14
N ALA A 305 6.72 0.39 -22.17
CA ALA A 305 7.82 1.35 -22.06
C ALA A 305 7.35 2.71 -21.50
N ALA A 306 6.19 3.20 -21.97
CA ALA A 306 5.57 4.42 -21.44
C ALA A 306 5.16 4.27 -19.96
N LEU A 307 4.55 3.15 -19.58
CA LEU A 307 4.16 2.90 -18.18
C LEU A 307 5.37 2.79 -17.24
N MET A 308 6.45 2.15 -17.69
CA MET A 308 7.72 2.11 -16.94
C MET A 308 8.28 3.51 -16.70
N TRP A 309 8.25 4.37 -17.73
CA TRP A 309 8.67 5.76 -17.62
C TRP A 309 7.81 6.54 -16.62
N CYS A 310 6.49 6.51 -16.78
CA CYS A 310 5.54 7.16 -15.88
C CYS A 310 5.70 6.70 -14.43
N SER A 311 6.01 5.42 -14.22
CA SER A 311 6.09 4.84 -12.88
C SER A 311 7.29 5.34 -12.08
N MET A 312 8.32 5.85 -12.75
CA MET A 312 9.52 6.38 -12.10
C MET A 312 9.45 7.86 -11.77
N LEU A 313 8.59 8.58 -12.47
CA LEU A 313 8.34 9.98 -12.23
C LEU A 313 7.61 10.12 -10.90
N SER A 314 8.36 10.61 -9.91
CA SER A 314 7.90 10.77 -8.54
C SER A 314 7.03 12.01 -8.44
N SER A 315 5.85 11.99 -9.05
CA SER A 315 4.84 13.01 -8.80
C SER A 315 3.89 12.50 -7.73
N SER A 316 3.90 13.17 -6.58
CA SER A 316 2.85 13.14 -5.56
C SER A 316 1.46 13.48 -6.13
N GLU A 317 1.40 13.96 -7.37
CA GLU A 317 0.21 14.21 -8.18
C GLU A 317 -0.30 12.92 -8.85
N PRO A 318 -1.48 12.41 -8.48
CA PRO A 318 -2.01 11.16 -9.03
C PRO A 318 -2.59 11.27 -10.45
N ARG A 319 -2.49 12.43 -11.13
CA ARG A 319 -3.34 12.74 -12.30
C ARG A 319 -2.70 13.58 -13.40
N ASN A 320 -1.43 13.40 -13.73
CA ASN A 320 -0.93 14.00 -14.97
C ASN A 320 -1.20 13.09 -16.18
N LEU A 321 -2.45 13.11 -16.71
CA LEU A 321 -2.75 12.45 -17.99
C LEU A 321 -2.02 13.10 -19.17
N LEU A 322 -1.50 14.32 -18.99
CA LEU A 322 -0.72 15.08 -19.95
C LEU A 322 0.80 14.88 -19.76
N LEU A 323 1.23 13.85 -19.02
CA LEU A 323 2.65 13.63 -18.72
C LEU A 323 3.53 13.58 -19.97
N PHE A 324 3.00 13.05 -21.08
CA PHE A 324 3.72 12.96 -22.34
C PHE A 324 3.57 14.19 -23.25
N ALA A 325 2.88 15.24 -22.80
CA ALA A 325 2.94 16.55 -23.47
C ALA A 325 4.34 17.17 -23.27
N ASP A 326 4.90 17.03 -22.06
CA ASP A 326 6.28 17.38 -21.74
C ASP A 326 6.88 16.37 -20.74
N PRO A 327 7.40 15.23 -21.22
CA PRO A 327 7.86 14.14 -20.36
C PRO A 327 9.17 14.51 -19.65
N PRO A 328 9.21 14.48 -18.31
CA PRO A 328 10.42 14.79 -17.56
C PRO A 328 11.53 13.77 -17.87
N PRO A 329 12.81 14.20 -17.88
CA PRO A 329 13.93 13.29 -18.05
C PRO A 329 14.14 12.42 -16.80
N LEU A 330 14.73 11.24 -16.99
CA LEU A 330 15.04 10.29 -15.93
C LEU A 330 16.55 10.07 -15.81
N SER A 331 17.03 9.84 -14.59
CA SER A 331 18.40 9.37 -14.39
C SER A 331 18.56 7.90 -14.82
N TRP A 332 19.77 7.49 -15.22
CA TRP A 332 20.05 6.08 -15.47
C TRP A 332 19.80 5.20 -14.23
N GLN A 333 20.03 5.71 -13.02
CA GLN A 333 19.78 4.95 -11.79
C GLN A 333 18.29 4.56 -11.67
N GLN A 334 17.38 5.49 -11.98
CA GLN A 334 15.94 5.20 -11.99
C GLN A 334 15.57 4.20 -13.08
N LEU A 335 16.08 4.38 -14.30
CA LEU A 335 15.76 3.49 -15.43
C LEU A 335 16.31 2.07 -15.24
N SER A 336 17.58 1.96 -14.85
CA SER A 336 18.26 0.67 -14.59
C SER A 336 17.58 -0.13 -13.48
N GLN A 337 17.07 0.53 -12.45
CA GLN A 337 16.30 -0.11 -11.40
C GLN A 337 15.04 -0.80 -11.95
N VAL A 338 14.29 -0.13 -12.83
CA VAL A 338 13.09 -0.70 -13.46
C VAL A 338 13.45 -1.83 -14.40
N LEU A 339 14.50 -1.66 -15.21
CA LEU A 339 15.00 -2.73 -16.08
C LEU A 339 15.33 -3.98 -15.26
N SER A 340 16.05 -3.83 -14.15
CA SER A 340 16.40 -4.93 -13.25
C SER A 340 15.15 -5.62 -12.68
N TRP A 341 14.09 -4.87 -12.33
CA TRP A 341 12.81 -5.44 -11.88
C TRP A 341 12.12 -6.31 -12.95
N GLN A 342 12.28 -5.99 -14.24
CA GLN A 342 11.72 -6.83 -15.30
C GLN A 342 12.36 -8.23 -15.29
N PHE A 343 13.68 -8.30 -15.14
CA PHE A 343 14.39 -9.59 -15.05
C PHE A 343 14.12 -10.30 -13.73
N LEU A 344 14.02 -9.57 -12.62
CA LEU A 344 13.69 -10.14 -11.32
C LEU A 344 12.31 -10.79 -11.33
N SER A 345 11.29 -10.12 -11.88
CA SER A 345 9.92 -10.63 -11.92
C SER A 345 9.75 -11.84 -12.84
N VAL A 346 10.57 -11.97 -13.90
CA VAL A 346 10.47 -13.05 -14.88
C VAL A 346 11.39 -14.23 -14.54
N GLY A 347 12.63 -13.95 -14.17
CA GLY A 347 13.70 -14.94 -14.01
C GLY A 347 14.17 -15.13 -12.57
N GLN A 348 13.53 -14.50 -11.58
CA GLN A 348 13.90 -14.57 -10.15
C GLN A 348 15.31 -14.07 -9.83
N ARG A 349 15.98 -13.42 -10.79
CA ARG A 349 17.28 -12.77 -10.64
C ARG A 349 17.27 -11.48 -11.44
N GLY A 350 17.64 -10.37 -10.79
CA GLY A 350 17.78 -9.06 -11.43
C GLY A 350 19.05 -8.95 -12.27
N LEU A 351 19.38 -7.72 -12.66
CA LEU A 351 20.60 -7.39 -13.40
C LEU A 351 21.69 -6.85 -12.46
N ASN A 352 22.94 -7.23 -12.72
CA ASN A 352 24.11 -6.69 -12.03
C ASN A 352 24.68 -5.45 -12.74
N GLU A 353 25.65 -4.77 -12.11
CA GLU A 353 26.23 -3.52 -12.61
C GLU A 353 26.86 -3.66 -14.01
N ASN A 354 27.58 -4.75 -14.27
CA ASN A 354 28.21 -4.99 -15.58
C ASN A 354 27.16 -5.18 -16.69
N GLN A 355 26.10 -5.93 -16.40
CA GLN A 355 24.98 -6.14 -17.31
C GLN A 355 24.23 -4.83 -17.57
N LEU A 356 24.01 -4.04 -16.53
CA LEU A 356 23.38 -2.72 -16.63
C LEU A 356 24.25 -1.74 -17.42
N SER A 357 25.58 -1.77 -17.26
CA SER A 357 26.50 -0.94 -18.05
C SER A 357 26.37 -1.25 -19.53
N MET A 358 26.38 -2.53 -19.93
CA MET A 358 26.21 -2.91 -21.33
C MET A 358 24.84 -2.46 -21.89
N LEU A 359 23.78 -2.57 -21.08
CA LEU A 359 22.46 -2.07 -21.48
C LEU A 359 22.42 -0.54 -21.58
N ARG A 360 23.16 0.18 -20.74
CA ARG A 360 23.29 1.64 -20.83
C ARG A 360 23.87 2.03 -22.18
N ASP A 361 25.01 1.42 -22.53
CA ASP A 361 25.71 1.68 -23.79
C ASP A 361 24.83 1.31 -24.98
N LYS A 362 23.99 0.28 -24.87
CA LYS A 362 23.09 -0.14 -25.95
C LYS A 362 21.82 0.71 -26.09
N ILE A 363 21.22 1.12 -24.98
CA ILE A 363 19.95 1.87 -24.99
C ILE A 363 20.19 3.36 -25.23
N VAL A 364 21.28 3.89 -24.69
CA VAL A 364 21.59 5.32 -24.74
C VAL A 364 22.79 5.61 -25.65
N GLY A 365 23.62 4.63 -26.01
CA GLY A 365 24.74 4.88 -26.92
C GLY A 365 25.75 5.88 -26.38
N ASP A 366 26.50 6.48 -27.30
CA ASP A 366 27.47 7.53 -27.00
C ASP A 366 26.80 8.86 -26.58
N PHE A 367 25.47 8.99 -26.61
CA PHE A 367 24.75 10.22 -26.28
C PHE A 367 24.93 10.68 -24.82
N PHE A 368 25.49 9.84 -23.94
CA PHE A 368 25.88 10.21 -22.58
C PHE A 368 27.14 11.07 -22.50
N SER A 369 27.95 11.16 -23.56
CA SER A 369 29.17 11.97 -23.53
C SER A 369 28.90 13.47 -23.39
N ASP A 370 27.68 13.91 -23.72
CA ASP A 370 27.37 15.32 -23.92
C ASP A 370 26.55 15.96 -22.77
N ASP A 371 25.95 15.17 -21.88
CA ASP A 371 25.18 15.70 -20.73
C ASP A 371 25.92 15.52 -19.39
N PRO A 372 26.35 16.60 -18.72
CA PRO A 372 27.05 16.53 -17.43
C PRO A 372 26.20 15.95 -16.28
N ASN A 373 24.85 15.91 -16.43
CA ASN A 373 23.96 15.37 -15.41
C ASN A 373 23.53 13.91 -15.66
N GLY A 374 23.88 13.33 -16.82
CA GLY A 374 23.53 11.94 -17.17
C GLY A 374 22.02 11.67 -17.21
N LEU A 375 21.23 12.64 -17.64
CA LEU A 375 19.77 12.54 -17.74
C LEU A 375 19.35 12.00 -19.11
N ILE A 376 18.38 11.10 -19.10
CA ILE A 376 17.83 10.45 -20.29
C ILE A 376 16.48 11.11 -20.60
N HIS A 377 16.32 11.62 -21.82
CA HIS A 377 15.05 12.19 -22.26
C HIS A 377 14.13 11.14 -22.89
N TRP A 378 12.82 11.33 -22.76
CA TRP A 378 11.83 10.40 -23.34
C TRP A 378 11.96 10.27 -24.87
N SER A 379 12.34 11.33 -25.58
CA SER A 379 12.55 11.27 -27.04
C SER A 379 13.66 10.30 -27.42
N GLN A 380 14.76 10.30 -26.67
CA GLN A 380 15.90 9.38 -26.84
C GLN A 380 15.48 7.95 -26.49
N PHE A 381 14.81 7.78 -25.35
CA PHE A 381 14.31 6.48 -24.92
C PHE A 381 13.27 5.93 -25.89
N LYS A 382 12.32 6.72 -26.39
CA LYS A 382 11.26 6.28 -27.31
C LYS A 382 11.84 5.72 -28.61
N VAL A 383 12.75 6.45 -29.26
CA VAL A 383 13.36 6.05 -30.54
C VAL A 383 14.22 4.79 -30.36
N CYS A 384 14.99 4.71 -29.27
CA CYS A 384 15.79 3.51 -28.98
C CYS A 384 14.91 2.35 -28.48
N SER A 385 13.83 2.63 -27.74
CA SER A 385 12.97 1.63 -27.12
C SER A 385 12.17 0.82 -28.11
N GLU A 386 11.74 1.37 -29.26
CA GLU A 386 10.98 0.54 -30.21
C GLU A 386 11.79 -0.66 -30.71
N SER A 387 13.12 -0.53 -30.86
CA SER A 387 13.97 -1.66 -31.24
C SER A 387 14.61 -2.35 -30.03
N ALA A 388 15.14 -1.59 -29.06
CA ALA A 388 15.84 -2.12 -27.89
C ALA A 388 14.88 -2.77 -26.89
N TRP A 389 13.68 -2.21 -26.69
CA TRP A 389 12.69 -2.80 -25.79
C TRP A 389 12.08 -4.08 -26.38
N ILE A 390 11.79 -4.11 -27.69
CA ILE A 390 11.37 -5.35 -28.37
C ILE A 390 12.43 -6.44 -28.20
N TRP A 391 13.71 -6.07 -28.34
CA TRP A 391 14.82 -6.98 -28.10
C TRP A 391 14.88 -7.49 -26.64
N ILE A 392 14.74 -6.60 -25.65
CA ILE A 392 14.71 -6.97 -24.22
C ILE A 392 13.50 -7.86 -23.91
N GLU A 393 12.31 -7.55 -24.43
CA GLU A 393 11.11 -8.40 -24.32
C GLU A 393 11.33 -9.78 -24.93
N GLY A 394 11.98 -9.84 -26.10
CA GLY A 394 12.38 -11.09 -26.74
C GLY A 394 13.22 -11.96 -25.81
N ILE A 395 14.20 -11.35 -25.14
CA ILE A 395 15.05 -12.00 -24.14
C ILE A 395 14.26 -12.42 -22.90
N LEU A 396 13.40 -11.56 -22.35
CA LEU A 396 12.57 -11.89 -21.19
C LEU A 396 11.65 -13.08 -21.49
N ASP A 397 11.04 -13.13 -22.67
CA ASP A 397 10.22 -14.27 -23.11
C ASP A 397 11.05 -15.54 -23.32
N LEU A 398 12.28 -15.42 -23.84
CA LEU A 398 13.23 -16.54 -23.95
C LEU A 398 13.58 -17.10 -22.56
N ILE A 399 13.91 -16.22 -21.60
CA ILE A 399 14.19 -16.61 -20.21
C ILE A 399 12.99 -17.31 -19.62
N LYS A 400 11.82 -16.67 -19.67
CA LYS A 400 10.58 -17.17 -19.08
C LYS A 400 10.20 -18.58 -19.53
N ARG A 401 10.41 -18.89 -20.81
CA ARG A 401 9.97 -20.16 -21.41
C ARG A 401 11.02 -21.27 -21.33
N HIS A 402 12.30 -20.92 -21.45
CA HIS A 402 13.35 -21.93 -21.69
C HIS A 402 14.53 -21.86 -20.72
N LEU A 403 14.79 -20.71 -20.08
CA LEU A 403 16.07 -20.47 -19.38
C LEU A 403 15.89 -19.99 -17.93
N VAL A 404 14.70 -20.10 -17.34
CA VAL A 404 14.40 -19.57 -16.00
C VAL A 404 15.39 -20.10 -14.96
N ASP A 405 15.59 -21.41 -14.91
CA ASP A 405 16.47 -22.01 -13.89
C ASP A 405 17.94 -21.64 -14.12
N LEU A 406 18.42 -21.68 -15.36
CA LEU A 406 19.78 -21.28 -15.72
C LEU A 406 20.05 -19.80 -15.45
N TRP A 407 19.05 -18.95 -15.65
CA TRP A 407 19.15 -17.53 -15.34
C TRP A 407 19.14 -17.29 -13.84
N ARG A 408 18.20 -17.88 -13.09
CA ARG A 408 18.11 -17.76 -11.63
C ARG A 408 19.42 -18.14 -10.95
N ASP A 409 20.00 -19.26 -11.38
CA ASP A 409 21.18 -19.85 -10.77
C ASP A 409 22.50 -19.19 -11.23
N GLY A 410 22.40 -18.17 -12.08
CA GLY A 410 23.54 -17.36 -12.50
C GLY A 410 24.46 -18.02 -13.52
N CYS A 411 24.06 -19.13 -14.13
CA CYS A 411 24.84 -19.80 -15.18
C CYS A 411 24.94 -18.96 -16.46
N ILE A 412 24.03 -18.00 -16.66
CA ILE A 412 24.00 -17.12 -17.84
C ILE A 412 24.56 -15.75 -17.49
N MET A 413 25.61 -15.33 -18.20
CA MET A 413 26.15 -13.97 -18.10
C MET A 413 25.21 -12.96 -18.80
N GLY A 414 24.62 -13.34 -19.93
CA GLY A 414 23.52 -12.60 -20.56
C GLY A 414 23.97 -11.34 -21.30
N PHE A 415 24.03 -10.21 -20.60
CA PHE A 415 24.34 -8.90 -21.20
C PHE A 415 25.85 -8.64 -21.14
N VAL A 416 26.54 -9.01 -22.23
CA VAL A 416 27.95 -8.74 -22.42
C VAL A 416 28.22 -8.55 -23.91
N SER A 417 28.95 -7.50 -24.27
CA SER A 417 29.25 -7.19 -25.67
C SER A 417 30.21 -8.22 -26.28
N ARG A 418 30.23 -8.33 -27.61
CA ARG A 418 31.23 -9.17 -28.31
C ARG A 418 32.67 -8.78 -27.96
N LYS A 419 32.96 -7.47 -27.90
CA LYS A 419 34.29 -6.93 -27.56
C LYS A 419 34.69 -7.33 -26.13
N THR A 420 33.80 -7.12 -25.16
CA THR A 420 34.03 -7.48 -23.76
C THR A 420 34.20 -9.00 -23.60
N THR A 421 33.40 -9.79 -24.32
CA THR A 421 33.51 -11.27 -24.33
C THR A 421 34.90 -11.73 -24.76
N GLN A 422 35.46 -11.13 -25.82
CA GLN A 422 36.81 -11.44 -26.29
C GLN A 422 37.86 -11.14 -25.23
N VAL A 423 37.75 -9.98 -24.56
CA VAL A 423 38.69 -9.59 -23.49
C VAL A 423 38.60 -10.54 -22.30
N LEU A 424 37.39 -10.85 -21.82
CA LEU A 424 37.18 -11.71 -20.65
C LEU A 424 37.68 -13.15 -20.85
N LEU A 425 37.60 -13.66 -22.08
CA LEU A 425 38.00 -15.03 -22.39
C LEU A 425 39.48 -15.15 -22.80
N ARG A 426 40.14 -14.07 -23.23
CA ARG A 426 41.49 -14.11 -23.79
C ARG A 426 42.53 -14.74 -22.86
N GLU A 427 42.43 -14.47 -21.57
CA GLU A 427 43.38 -14.94 -20.55
C GLU A 427 42.92 -16.21 -19.82
N LYS A 428 41.81 -16.81 -20.25
CA LYS A 428 41.23 -18.00 -19.62
C LYS A 428 41.73 -19.29 -20.25
N VAL A 429 41.61 -20.40 -19.53
CA VAL A 429 42.05 -21.72 -20.02
C VAL A 429 41.26 -22.14 -21.26
N THR A 430 41.89 -22.89 -22.15
CA THR A 430 41.23 -23.45 -23.34
C THR A 430 40.00 -24.26 -22.96
N GLY A 431 38.89 -23.96 -23.63
CA GLY A 431 37.59 -24.57 -23.38
C GLY A 431 36.75 -23.84 -22.32
N THR A 432 37.24 -22.71 -21.78
CA THR A 432 36.38 -21.79 -21.02
C THR A 432 35.41 -21.08 -21.96
N PHE A 433 34.13 -21.11 -21.60
CA PHE A 433 33.04 -20.52 -22.36
C PHE A 433 32.10 -19.68 -21.49
N LEU A 434 31.38 -18.75 -22.12
CA LEU A 434 30.33 -17.96 -21.48
C LEU A 434 29.06 -17.91 -22.33
N LEU A 435 27.93 -17.74 -21.66
CA LEU A 435 26.59 -17.65 -22.27
C LEU A 435 26.12 -16.19 -22.29
N ARG A 436 25.76 -15.69 -23.47
CA ARG A 436 25.31 -14.31 -23.67
C ARG A 436 24.09 -14.23 -24.61
N PHE A 437 23.29 -13.20 -24.47
CA PHE A 437 22.18 -12.94 -25.39
C PHE A 437 22.69 -12.32 -26.68
N SER A 438 22.09 -12.72 -27.81
CA SER A 438 22.41 -12.17 -29.11
C SER A 438 21.96 -10.72 -29.20
N GLU A 439 22.86 -9.85 -29.63
CA GLU A 439 22.55 -8.43 -29.81
C GLU A 439 21.81 -8.13 -31.12
N SER A 440 21.90 -9.02 -32.11
CA SER A 440 21.40 -8.83 -33.47
C SER A 440 20.01 -9.45 -33.72
N ASN A 441 19.55 -10.36 -32.86
CA ASN A 441 18.26 -11.04 -33.03
C ASN A 441 17.16 -10.35 -32.21
N LYS A 442 16.18 -9.73 -32.89
CA LYS A 442 15.07 -8.99 -32.27
C LYS A 442 14.12 -9.85 -31.43
N GLU A 443 13.97 -11.13 -31.75
CA GLU A 443 13.05 -12.03 -31.04
C GLU A 443 13.65 -12.64 -29.77
N GLY A 444 14.92 -12.31 -29.47
CA GLY A 444 15.69 -12.89 -28.39
C GLY A 444 16.29 -14.23 -28.78
N ALA A 445 17.61 -14.34 -28.63
CA ALA A 445 18.35 -15.58 -28.86
C ALA A 445 19.53 -15.65 -27.89
N ILE A 446 20.00 -16.86 -27.59
CA ILE A 446 21.16 -17.11 -26.73
C ILE A 446 22.29 -17.72 -27.55
N THR A 447 23.53 -17.32 -27.27
CA THR A 447 24.73 -17.87 -27.89
C THR A 447 25.77 -18.13 -26.80
N PHE A 448 26.71 -19.02 -27.08
CA PHE A 448 27.91 -19.17 -26.29
C PHE A 448 29.15 -18.80 -27.11
N SER A 449 30.17 -18.35 -26.40
CA SER A 449 31.49 -18.08 -26.95
C SER A 449 32.54 -18.76 -26.08
N TRP A 450 33.57 -19.33 -26.69
CA TRP A 450 34.64 -20.06 -26.00
C TRP A 450 36.01 -19.67 -26.52
N VAL A 451 37.05 -19.86 -25.71
CA VAL A 451 38.45 -19.63 -26.09
C VAL A 451 39.18 -20.93 -26.39
N GLU A 452 40.02 -20.89 -27.42
CA GLU A 452 40.97 -21.92 -27.77
C GLU A 452 42.36 -21.31 -28.00
N HIS A 453 43.38 -21.86 -27.33
CA HIS A 453 44.76 -21.43 -27.51
C HIS A 453 45.44 -22.35 -28.53
N LEU A 454 45.66 -21.83 -29.74
CA LEU A 454 46.38 -22.51 -30.81
C LEU A 454 47.73 -21.82 -30.97
N ASN A 455 48.83 -22.57 -30.84
CA ASN A 455 50.20 -22.06 -30.98
C ASN A 455 50.54 -20.86 -30.07
N GLY A 456 49.91 -20.77 -28.89
CA GLY A 456 50.12 -19.66 -27.95
C GLY A 456 49.24 -18.43 -28.19
N GLU A 457 48.43 -18.41 -29.27
CA GLU A 457 47.48 -17.35 -29.56
C GLU A 457 46.05 -17.73 -29.15
N ALA A 458 45.41 -16.84 -28.39
CA ALA A 458 44.03 -17.00 -27.94
C ALA A 458 43.03 -16.65 -29.05
N HIS A 459 42.26 -17.64 -29.49
CA HIS A 459 41.19 -17.50 -30.47
C HIS A 459 39.84 -17.65 -29.77
N VAL A 460 38.96 -16.64 -29.90
CA VAL A 460 37.62 -16.67 -29.32
C VAL A 460 36.60 -16.96 -30.41
N HIS A 461 35.94 -18.10 -30.30
CA HIS A 461 34.91 -18.57 -31.20
C HIS A 461 33.51 -18.27 -30.63
N ALA A 462 32.51 -18.17 -31.49
CA ALA A 462 31.12 -18.00 -31.11
C ALA A 462 30.19 -18.79 -32.04
N VAL A 463 29.17 -19.42 -31.49
CA VAL A 463 28.16 -20.14 -32.28
C VAL A 463 27.07 -19.17 -32.74
N ASP A 464 26.45 -19.47 -33.88
CA ASP A 464 25.23 -18.81 -34.29
C ASP A 464 24.16 -18.87 -33.18
N PRO A 465 23.40 -17.78 -32.95
CA PRO A 465 22.48 -17.73 -31.82
C PRO A 465 21.31 -18.71 -31.94
N TYR A 466 21.07 -19.45 -30.85
CA TYR A 466 19.91 -20.31 -30.67
C TYR A 466 18.67 -19.51 -30.31
N THR A 467 17.63 -19.66 -31.13
CA THR A 467 16.33 -19.01 -30.98
C THR A 467 15.37 -19.88 -30.15
N LYS A 468 14.18 -19.35 -29.87
CA LYS A 468 13.10 -20.11 -29.21
C LYS A 468 12.76 -21.41 -29.96
N LYS A 469 12.84 -21.41 -31.29
CA LYS A 469 12.56 -22.60 -32.11
C LYS A 469 13.58 -23.70 -31.86
N ASP A 470 14.84 -23.31 -31.72
CA ASP A 470 15.93 -24.26 -31.45
C ASP A 470 15.84 -24.80 -30.03
N LEU A 471 15.55 -23.93 -29.05
CA LEU A 471 15.37 -24.31 -27.65
C LEU A 471 14.10 -25.13 -27.38
N LEU A 472 13.13 -25.11 -28.29
CA LEU A 472 11.97 -26.02 -28.27
C LEU A 472 12.36 -27.42 -28.76
N ALA A 473 13.29 -27.51 -29.71
CA ALA A 473 13.75 -28.79 -30.25
C ALA A 473 14.76 -29.47 -29.32
N LEU A 474 15.67 -28.70 -28.72
CA LEU A 474 16.70 -29.21 -27.82
C LEU A 474 16.96 -28.21 -26.69
N SER A 475 16.98 -28.67 -25.44
CA SER A 475 17.22 -27.77 -24.31
C SER A 475 18.63 -27.17 -24.35
N LEU A 476 18.84 -25.97 -23.80
CA LEU A 476 20.17 -25.35 -23.80
C LEU A 476 21.24 -26.22 -23.09
N PRO A 477 20.97 -26.86 -21.94
CA PRO A 477 21.90 -27.82 -21.35
C PRO A 477 22.25 -28.97 -22.30
N ASP A 478 21.26 -29.56 -22.97
CA ASP A 478 21.51 -30.64 -23.93
C ASP A 478 22.34 -30.16 -25.12
N ILE A 479 22.07 -28.96 -25.63
CA ILE A 479 22.89 -28.32 -26.67
C ILE A 479 24.34 -28.22 -26.21
N ILE A 480 24.59 -27.71 -25.00
CA ILE A 480 25.95 -27.54 -24.46
C ILE A 480 26.66 -28.89 -24.29
N TYR A 481 25.95 -29.93 -23.85
CA TYR A 481 26.52 -31.27 -23.67
C TYR A 481 26.82 -31.98 -24.99
N LEU A 482 25.89 -31.89 -25.94
CA LEU A 482 25.97 -32.60 -27.22
C LEU A 482 26.75 -31.82 -28.29
N TYR A 483 27.11 -30.56 -28.03
CA TYR A 483 27.87 -29.75 -28.97
C TYR A 483 29.21 -30.41 -29.33
N SER A 484 29.51 -30.48 -30.62
CA SER A 484 30.76 -31.05 -31.10
C SER A 484 31.28 -30.30 -32.33
N LEU A 485 32.59 -30.09 -32.35
CA LEU A 485 33.32 -29.56 -33.49
C LEU A 485 33.98 -30.69 -34.26
N ARG A 486 34.01 -30.56 -35.59
CA ARG A 486 34.72 -31.50 -36.47
C ARG A 486 36.14 -31.00 -36.70
N ALA A 487 37.13 -31.64 -36.08
CA ALA A 487 38.53 -31.34 -36.37
C ALA A 487 39.00 -32.04 -37.66
N GLN A 488 40.06 -31.51 -38.29
CA GLN A 488 40.73 -32.19 -39.42
C GLN A 488 41.18 -33.59 -38.95
N GLY A 489 40.52 -34.64 -39.46
CA GLY A 489 40.81 -36.04 -39.08
C GLY A 489 39.65 -36.85 -38.46
N ASN A 490 38.38 -36.44 -38.63
CA ASN A 490 37.17 -37.17 -38.15
C ASN A 490 37.02 -37.30 -36.62
N VAL A 491 37.86 -36.67 -35.81
CA VAL A 491 37.69 -36.65 -34.34
C VAL A 491 36.72 -35.51 -33.99
N THR A 492 35.61 -35.86 -33.33
CA THR A 492 34.68 -34.89 -32.76
C THR A 492 35.07 -34.61 -31.30
N ARG A 493 35.21 -33.33 -30.96
CA ARG A 493 35.46 -32.90 -29.57
C ARG A 493 34.46 -31.83 -29.18
N ASN A 494 33.95 -31.91 -27.96
CA ASN A 494 33.19 -30.82 -27.36
C ASN A 494 34.19 -29.78 -26.81
N PRO A 495 34.23 -28.56 -27.36
CA PRO A 495 35.13 -27.51 -26.89
C PRO A 495 34.70 -26.89 -25.55
N LEU A 496 33.46 -27.13 -25.10
CA LEU A 496 32.86 -26.50 -23.92
C LEU A 496 33.21 -27.31 -22.66
N LEU A 497 34.20 -26.84 -21.90
CA LEU A 497 34.72 -27.55 -20.73
C LEU A 497 34.45 -26.81 -19.42
N TYR A 498 34.67 -25.49 -19.40
CA TYR A 498 34.54 -24.68 -18.19
C TYR A 498 33.60 -23.50 -18.45
N LEU A 499 32.53 -23.39 -17.67
CA LEU A 499 31.71 -22.19 -17.64
C LEU A 499 32.48 -21.08 -16.91
N TYR A 500 32.48 -19.88 -17.48
CA TYR A 500 33.11 -18.70 -16.88
C TYR A 500 32.61 -18.46 -15.43
N PRO A 501 33.50 -18.12 -14.48
CA PRO A 501 34.93 -17.91 -14.68
C PRO A 501 35.71 -19.21 -14.85
N ASP A 502 35.53 -20.20 -13.96
CA ASP A 502 36.34 -21.43 -13.91
C ASP A 502 35.55 -22.62 -13.32
N ILE A 503 34.29 -22.79 -13.73
CA ILE A 503 33.37 -23.82 -13.22
C ILE A 503 33.28 -24.97 -14.22
N HIS A 504 33.57 -26.21 -13.83
CA HIS A 504 33.44 -27.35 -14.75
C HIS A 504 32.01 -27.47 -15.32
N ARG A 505 31.87 -27.72 -16.63
CA ARG A 505 30.58 -27.82 -17.34
C ARG A 505 29.61 -28.73 -16.60
N ASP A 506 30.07 -29.90 -16.17
CA ASP A 506 29.20 -30.89 -15.54
C ASP A 506 28.72 -30.44 -14.16
N ALA A 507 29.53 -29.67 -13.43
CA ALA A 507 29.13 -29.06 -12.17
C ALA A 507 28.08 -27.94 -12.37
N ALA A 508 28.21 -27.17 -13.46
CA ALA A 508 27.27 -26.09 -13.78
C ALA A 508 25.93 -26.60 -14.33
N PHE A 509 25.97 -27.58 -15.24
CA PHE A 509 24.82 -28.01 -16.04
C PHE A 509 24.31 -29.42 -15.73
N GLY A 510 25.02 -30.23 -14.96
CA GLY A 510 24.68 -31.64 -14.70
C GLY A 510 23.28 -31.85 -14.12
N ARG A 511 22.85 -30.98 -13.21
CA ARG A 511 21.49 -31.03 -12.63
C ARG A 511 20.35 -30.75 -13.61
N TYR A 512 20.65 -30.14 -14.75
CA TYR A 512 19.67 -29.82 -15.79
C TYR A 512 19.66 -30.85 -16.92
N PHE A 513 20.63 -31.76 -16.91
CA PHE A 513 20.74 -32.81 -17.91
C PHE A 513 19.74 -33.92 -17.57
N ASN A 514 18.72 -34.10 -18.41
CA ASN A 514 17.74 -35.17 -18.24
C ASN A 514 18.34 -36.51 -18.69
N SER A 515 19.02 -37.20 -17.78
CA SER A 515 19.44 -38.59 -17.94
C SER A 515 18.37 -39.58 -17.46
N ALA A 516 17.11 -39.38 -17.86
CA ALA A 516 16.14 -40.48 -17.79
C ALA A 516 16.10 -41.13 -19.16
N PRO A 517 16.74 -42.29 -19.41
CA PRO A 517 16.34 -43.12 -20.53
C PRO A 517 14.87 -43.44 -20.30
N LYS A 518 13.99 -42.94 -21.17
CA LYS A 518 12.68 -43.57 -21.29
C LYS A 518 12.99 -44.97 -21.80
N THR A 519 12.95 -45.96 -20.90
CA THR A 519 12.94 -47.37 -21.30
C THR A 519 11.69 -47.56 -22.12
N ASP A 520 11.83 -47.38 -23.44
CA ASP A 520 10.77 -47.66 -24.37
C ASP A 520 10.63 -49.19 -24.44
N VAL A 521 9.48 -49.67 -23.97
CA VAL A 521 9.13 -51.10 -23.94
C VAL A 521 8.92 -51.63 -25.38
N SER A 522 8.94 -50.75 -26.38
CA SER A 522 8.66 -51.03 -27.79
C SER A 522 9.84 -51.59 -28.60
N GLY A 523 11.07 -51.55 -28.07
CA GLY A 523 12.29 -51.98 -28.78
C GLY A 523 12.82 -51.00 -29.84
N TYR A 524 12.22 -49.82 -30.00
CA TYR A 524 12.74 -48.76 -30.86
C TYR A 524 13.78 -47.91 -30.11
N ILE A 525 14.87 -47.54 -30.80
CA ILE A 525 15.92 -46.66 -30.27
C ILE A 525 15.55 -45.20 -30.55
N ASP A 526 15.46 -44.39 -29.51
CA ASP A 526 15.17 -42.96 -29.60
C ASP A 526 16.26 -42.21 -30.40
N ARG A 527 15.84 -41.39 -31.37
CA ARG A 527 16.74 -40.55 -32.17
C ARG A 527 17.19 -39.34 -31.36
N LYS A 528 18.49 -39.15 -31.16
CA LYS A 528 19.06 -37.95 -30.52
C LYS A 528 19.54 -36.94 -31.58
N LEU A 529 19.00 -35.72 -31.52
CA LEU A 529 19.51 -34.58 -32.29
C LEU A 529 20.84 -34.13 -31.70
N VAL A 530 21.89 -34.06 -32.53
CA VAL A 530 23.22 -33.59 -32.15
C VAL A 530 23.51 -32.28 -32.89
N PRO A 531 23.65 -31.14 -32.19
CA PRO A 531 24.07 -29.90 -32.82
C PRO A 531 25.56 -29.97 -33.17
N PHE A 532 25.89 -29.72 -34.44
CA PHE A 532 27.26 -29.74 -34.94
C PHE A 532 27.57 -28.47 -35.75
N SER A 533 28.83 -28.05 -35.74
CA SER A 533 29.35 -26.98 -36.60
C SER A 533 30.49 -27.53 -37.46
N VAL A 534 30.54 -27.12 -38.73
CA VAL A 534 31.57 -27.51 -39.71
C VAL A 534 32.70 -26.51 -39.72
#